data_AF-A0A945T5N8-F1
#
_entry.id   AF-A0A945T5N8-F1
#
_cell.length_a   1.000
_cell.length_b   1.000
_cell.length_c   1.000
_cell.angle_alpha   90.00
_cell.angle_beta   90.00
_cell.angle_gamma   90.00
#
_symmetry.space_group_name_H-M   'P 1'
#
loop_
_entity.id
_entity.type
_entity.pdbx_description
1 polymer ?
#
loop_
_entity_poly.entity_id
_entity_poly.type
_entity_poly.pdbx_seq_one_letter_code
_entity_poly.pdbx_strand_id
1 'polypeptide(L)' 'MREEIGMYSQDERPIPLQGLKVNVHLHDLLSEVTIEQHYKNSEETNIEAVYTFPLPQSAVLMELVLEIG' A
#
# COMPACT_ATOMS: atom_id res chain seq x y z
N MET A 1 8.62 -17.27 3.36
CA MET A 1 8.48 -16.07 2.51
C MET A 1 8.27 -14.91 3.47
N ARG A 2 9.15 -13.90 3.50
CA ARG A 2 8.94 -12.78 4.44
C ARG A 2 7.78 -11.93 3.94
N GLU A 3 6.79 -11.71 4.79
CA GLU A 3 5.61 -10.88 4.54
C GLU A 3 5.95 -9.41 4.80
N GLU A 4 6.90 -8.85 4.05
CA GLU A 4 7.25 -7.44 4.19
C GLU A 4 6.15 -6.58 3.53
N ILE A 5 5.22 -6.12 4.38
CA ILE A 5 4.10 -5.24 4.02
C ILE A 5 4.60 -3.80 3.86
N GLY A 6 4.07 -3.08 2.87
CA GLY A 6 4.44 -1.72 2.55
C GLY A 6 5.25 -1.66 1.27
N MET A 7 6.02 -0.58 1.10
CA MET A 7 6.83 -0.39 -0.09
C MET A 7 8.32 -0.54 0.21
N TYR A 8 9.01 -1.33 -0.61
CA TYR A 8 10.43 -1.62 -0.52
C TYR A 8 11.10 -1.42 -1.88
N SER A 9 12.38 -1.07 -1.88
CA SER A 9 13.17 -1.16 -3.10
C SER A 9 13.47 -2.62 -3.45
N GLN A 10 13.90 -2.87 -4.70
CA GLN A 10 14.34 -4.21 -5.12
C GLN A 10 15.51 -4.74 -4.25
N ASP A 11 16.32 -3.86 -3.66
CA ASP A 11 17.40 -4.23 -2.71
C ASP A 11 16.89 -4.45 -1.28
N GLU A 12 15.59 -4.65 -1.08
CA GLU A 12 14.92 -4.86 0.21
C GLU A 12 15.09 -3.69 1.20
N ARG A 13 15.34 -2.47 0.70
CA ARG A 13 15.38 -1.27 1.55
C ARG A 13 13.97 -0.70 1.69
N PRO A 14 13.46 -0.47 2.91
CA PRO A 14 12.13 0.09 3.09
C PRO A 14 12.05 1.52 2.54
N ILE A 15 10.99 1.80 1.79
CA ILE A 15 10.68 3.15 1.30
C ILE A 15 9.71 3.79 2.30
N PRO A 16 10.05 4.93 2.94
CA PRO A 16 9.23 5.48 4.03
C PRO A 16 7.84 5.91 3.57
N LEU A 17 6.80 5.37 4.23
CA LEU A 17 5.42 5.84 4.14
C LEU A 17 5.33 7.27 4.68
N GLN A 18 4.89 8.22 3.85
CA GLN A 18 4.75 9.63 4.19
C GLN A 18 3.39 9.95 4.80
N GLY A 19 2.36 9.19 4.43
CA GLY A 19 1.00 9.41 4.92
C GLY A 19 0.08 8.24 4.62
N LEU A 20 -0.87 8.01 5.52
CA LEU A 20 -1.89 6.97 5.44
C LEU A 20 -3.25 7.60 5.74
N LYS A 21 -4.23 7.31 4.89
CA LYS A 21 -5.63 7.61 5.14
C LYS A 21 -6.45 6.34 4.94
N VAL A 22 -7.27 6.03 5.93
CA VAL A 22 -8.15 4.86 5.92
C VAL A 22 -9.58 5.37 6.06
N ASN A 23 -10.40 5.11 5.04
CA ASN A 23 -11.83 5.37 5.08
C ASN A 23 -12.56 4.03 5.17
N VAL A 24 -13.54 3.95 6.08
CA VAL A 24 -14.35 2.74 6.26
C VAL A 24 -15.81 3.12 6.23
N HIS A 25 -16.56 2.49 5.33
CA HIS A 25 -18.02 2.57 5.29
C HIS A 25 -18.58 1.22 5.76
N LEU A 26 -19.44 1.25 6.78
CA LEU A 26 -20.09 0.05 7.31
C LEU A 26 -21.50 -0.07 6.70
N HIS A 27 -21.74 -1.20 6.04
CA HIS A 27 -23.02 -1.61 5.47
C HIS A 27 -23.56 -2.80 6.25
N ASP A 28 -24.23 -2.53 7.38
CA ASP A 28 -24.71 -3.55 8.32
C ASP A 28 -23.60 -4.54 8.75
N LEU A 29 -23.50 -5.68 8.05
CA LEU A 29 -22.53 -6.75 8.30
C LEU A 29 -21.31 -6.74 7.36
N LEU A 30 -21.25 -5.82 6.40
CA LEU A 30 -20.15 -5.64 5.45
C LEU A 30 -19.41 -4.33 5.73
N SER A 31 -18.10 -4.31 5.48
CA SER A 31 -17.32 -3.08 5.46
C SER A 31 -16.71 -2.86 4.08
N GLU A 32 -16.85 -1.65 3.54
CA GLU A 32 -16.06 -1.17 2.42
C GLU A 32 -14.90 -0.32 2.97
N VAL A 33 -13.67 -0.70 2.63
CA VAL A 33 -12.45 -0.07 3.15
C VAL A 33 -11.63 0.48 1.99
N THR A 34 -11.36 1.78 2.03
CA THR A 34 -10.47 2.45 1.08
C THR A 34 -9.20 2.90 1.82
N ILE A 35 -8.05 2.46 1.33
CA ILE A 35 -6.74 2.80 1.88
C ILE A 35 -5.98 3.65 0.85
N GLU A 36 -5.60 4.85 1.24
CA GLU A 36 -4.73 5.75 0.46
C GLU A 36 -3.37 5.84 1.17
N GLN A 37 -2.29 5.52 0.47
CA GLN A 37 -0.93 5.55 1.01
C GLN A 37 0.01 6.35 0.11
N HIS A 38 0.75 7.26 0.71
CA HIS A 38 1.68 8.14 -0.01
C HIS A 38 3.10 7.75 0.38
N TYR A 39 3.93 7.47 -0.62
CA TYR A 39 5.34 7.14 -0.46
C TYR A 39 6.19 8.09 -1.27
N LYS A 40 7.46 8.23 -0.91
CA LYS A 40 8.41 9.06 -1.65
C LYS A 40 9.75 8.34 -1.79
N ASN A 41 10.26 8.27 -3.02
CA ASN A 41 11.66 7.97 -3.25
C ASN A 41 12.50 9.18 -2.77
N SER A 42 13.31 8.98 -1.73
CA SER A 42 14.23 9.99 -1.19
C SER A 42 15.65 9.87 -1.72
N GLU A 43 15.93 8.87 -2.55
CA GLU A 43 17.24 8.67 -3.19
C GLU A 43 17.44 9.72 -4.31
N GLU A 44 18.69 10.02 -4.63
CA GLU A 44 19.04 10.91 -5.76
C GLU A 44 18.94 10.21 -7.12
N THR A 45 18.59 8.92 -7.13
CA THR A 45 18.53 8.08 -8.31
C THR A 45 17.15 7.42 -8.46
N ASN A 46 16.83 6.98 -9.68
CA ASN A 46 15.68 6.13 -9.92
C ASN A 46 15.82 4.81 -9.14
N ILE A 47 14.69 4.26 -8.70
CA ILE A 47 14.61 2.99 -7.98
C ILE A 47 13.57 2.08 -8.63
N GLU A 48 13.73 0.78 -8.45
CA GLU A 48 12.65 -0.19 -8.64
C GLU A 48 11.99 -0.43 -7.27
N ALA A 49 10.66 -0.35 -7.20
CA ALA A 49 9.90 -0.45 -5.97
C ALA A 49 8.83 -1.55 -6.06
N VAL A 50 8.69 -2.31 -4.97
CA VAL A 50 7.68 -3.34 -4.77
C VAL A 50 6.75 -2.88 -3.66
N TYR A 51 5.45 -2.78 -3.96
CA TYR A 51 4.41 -2.49 -2.98
C TYR A 51 3.62 -3.77 -2.68
N THR A 52 3.65 -4.17 -1.41
CA THR A 52 2.95 -5.35 -0.90
C THR A 52 1.89 -4.90 0.10
N PHE A 53 0.63 -5.27 -0.10
CA PHE A 53 -0.44 -5.00 0.85
C PHE A 53 -1.13 -6.28 1.29
N PRO A 54 -1.61 -6.36 2.55
CA PRO A 54 -2.33 -7.52 3.01
C PRO A 54 -3.75 -7.48 2.47
N LEU A 55 -4.21 -8.59 1.88
CA LEU A 55 -5.63 -8.79 1.58
C LEU A 55 -6.19 -9.77 2.61
N PRO A 56 -7.11 -9.34 3.51
CA PRO A 56 -7.74 -10.23 4.46
C PRO A 56 -8.44 -11.40 3.75
N GLN A 57 -8.40 -12.59 4.34
CA GLN A 57 -8.97 -13.81 3.75
C GLN A 57 -10.47 -13.68 3.41
N SER A 58 -11.21 -12.89 4.19
CA SER A 58 -12.66 -12.66 4.01
C SER A 58 -12.96 -11.38 3.22
N ALA A 59 -11.98 -10.79 2.55
CA ALA A 59 -12.14 -9.59 1.74
C ALA A 59 -11.86 -9.86 0.27
N VAL A 60 -12.35 -8.98 -0.60
CA VAL A 60 -12.07 -8.97 -2.03
C VAL A 60 -11.49 -7.60 -2.41
N LEU A 61 -10.49 -7.58 -3.30
CA LEU A 61 -9.96 -6.33 -3.84
C LEU A 61 -10.92 -5.82 -4.91
N MET A 62 -11.45 -4.62 -4.71
CA MET A 62 -12.40 -3.99 -5.64
C MET A 62 -11.71 -3.07 -6.64
N GLU A 63 -10.76 -2.26 -6.19
CA GLU A 63 -10.06 -1.27 -7.00
C GLU A 63 -8.62 -1.10 -6.51
N LEU A 64 -7.70 -0.85 -7.45
CA LEU A 64 -6.32 -0.43 -7.17
C LEU A 64 -5.97 0.72 -8.11
N VAL A 65 -5.71 1.90 -7.54
CA VAL A 65 -5.24 3.07 -8.28
C VAL A 65 -3.80 3.36 -7.85
N LEU A 66 -2.94 3.62 -8.84
CA LEU A 66 -1.56 4.02 -8.63
C LEU A 66 -1.28 5.30 -9.43
N GLU A 67 -0.73 6.30 -8.74
CA GLU A 67 -0.25 7.54 -9.34
C GLU A 67 1.25 7.68 -9.05
N ILE A 68 2.04 8.02 -10.08
CA ILE A 68 3.48 8.24 -9.99
C ILE A 68 3.75 9.66 -10.53
N GLY A 69 4.50 10.46 -9.77
CA GLY A 69 4.82 11.86 -10.10
C GLY A 69 6.21 12.29 -9.64
#